data_AF-A0A5M8NTT1-F1
#
_entry.id   AF-A0A5M8NTT1-F1
#
_cell.length_a   1.000
_cell.length_b   1.000
_cell.length_c   1.000
_cell.angle_alpha   90.00
_cell.angle_beta   90.00
_cell.angle_gamma   90.00
#
_symmetry.space_group_name_H-M   'P 1'
#
loop_
_entity.id
_entity.type
_entity.pdbx_description
1 polymer ?
#
loop_
_entity_poly.entity_id
_entity_poly.type
_entity_poly.pdbx_seq_one_letter_code
_entity_poly.pdbx_strand_id
1 'polypeptide(L)'
;MKNIFNTILFLAVISFFSACEENAIDDLAGTYPSPTPYTLGKVLLQNVQKNEKSRTITLQLATDGLTTPNAGTGNYLAIDFVGDRLNSFLVPGVYTAAANPSAPSIGNYIMGDNTCWYTIDNGAVSSKFKVTDGTFFVTRTNDSHYTISGTLLLEDKFMVKVSYEGEIIFEIDPPAYTYAIEVSKPYTWTVDGTNFTPVPGSQLNKITVSSEDIPVAYFEIVTEENPALLSGTYPVKAVNSLEGAGAFVQGQYMNLLWLGIVDMAIESGSYYWDGETKMFIRDGNINIADNGGTLSFTGNGLGIQDISTEMEFGNLPAPGSVNYQNATPASDGGGDEITLATVFSASALDNSLFGGSGYTVTLKIATGGVTATSNDMSGFTFSGNGNYISLDFKSDAATLTPGTYNVAANESAAVGDVIAGYPALFGGTGYWGSVWGTVTGDAVTDDQVTGGAVVLAKSGDVYAITANITTETGNITAVYTGEITIQ
;
A
#
# COMPACT_ATOMS: atom_id res chain seq x y z
N MET A 1 48.50 3.13 -11.13
CA MET A 1 47.77 4.38 -11.37
C MET A 1 46.41 4.03 -11.95
N LYS A 2 45.40 3.82 -11.09
CA LYS A 2 44.11 3.21 -11.45
C LYS A 2 42.89 4.10 -11.15
N ASN A 3 43.11 5.35 -10.71
CA ASN A 3 42.04 6.21 -10.15
C ASN A 3 41.94 7.60 -10.79
N ILE A 4 42.44 7.81 -12.02
CA ILE A 4 42.37 9.14 -12.69
C ILE A 4 41.42 9.15 -13.91
N PHE A 5 40.97 7.99 -14.40
CA PHE A 5 40.07 7.93 -15.56
C PHE A 5 38.59 8.22 -15.24
N ASN A 6 38.18 8.20 -13.97
CA ASN A 6 36.76 8.34 -13.58
C ASN A 6 36.33 9.77 -13.22
N THR A 7 37.19 10.78 -13.39
CA THR A 7 36.90 12.16 -12.91
C THR A 7 36.90 13.22 -14.01
N ILE A 8 36.97 12.86 -15.30
CA ILE A 8 36.92 13.81 -16.42
C ILE A 8 35.69 13.52 -17.30
N LEU A 9 34.50 13.55 -16.68
CA LEU A 9 33.23 13.73 -17.38
C LEU A 9 32.38 14.75 -16.61
N PHE A 10 32.98 15.87 -16.26
CA PHE A 10 32.31 17.03 -15.67
C PHE A 10 33.14 18.24 -16.06
N LEU A 11 32.57 19.14 -16.90
CA LEU A 11 33.11 20.39 -17.47
C LEU A 11 33.23 20.38 -19.00
N ALA A 12 32.08 20.40 -19.70
CA ALA A 12 31.98 20.94 -21.06
C ALA A 12 30.69 21.76 -21.30
N VAL A 13 30.03 22.21 -20.23
CA VAL A 13 29.02 23.26 -20.27
C VAL A 13 29.32 24.15 -19.06
N ILE A 14 29.38 25.47 -19.26
CA ILE A 14 29.88 26.51 -18.33
C ILE A 14 31.36 26.83 -18.56
N SER A 15 31.62 27.79 -19.43
CA SER A 15 32.82 28.62 -19.39
C SER A 15 32.50 29.99 -19.98
N PHE A 16 32.18 30.96 -19.14
CA PHE A 16 32.56 32.37 -19.30
C PHE A 16 32.48 33.03 -17.92
N PHE A 17 33.62 33.16 -17.22
CA PHE A 17 34.18 34.42 -16.68
C PHE A 17 35.46 34.16 -15.84
N SER A 18 36.56 34.73 -16.33
CA SER A 18 37.81 35.24 -15.68
C SER A 18 38.61 34.45 -14.62
N ALA A 19 39.83 34.07 -15.05
CA ALA A 19 41.15 34.39 -14.49
C ALA A 19 41.52 34.00 -13.04
N CYS A 20 42.40 33.01 -12.87
CA CYS A 20 43.85 33.20 -12.67
C CYS A 20 44.58 31.84 -12.69
N GLU A 21 45.83 31.84 -13.13
CA GLU A 21 46.70 30.69 -13.42
C GLU A 21 46.99 29.81 -12.19
N GLU A 22 46.91 28.49 -12.32
CA GLU A 22 47.90 27.53 -11.79
C GLU A 22 47.93 26.27 -12.67
N ASN A 23 49.11 26.02 -13.24
CA ASN A 23 49.63 24.80 -13.88
C ASN A 23 48.70 24.01 -14.81
N ALA A 24 49.02 24.09 -16.11
CA ALA A 24 48.45 23.27 -17.17
C ALA A 24 48.34 21.79 -16.75
N ILE A 25 47.09 21.32 -16.65
CA ILE A 25 46.78 19.90 -16.74
C ILE A 25 47.37 19.41 -18.05
N ASP A 26 48.20 18.37 -17.93
CA ASP A 26 48.82 17.64 -19.02
C ASP A 26 47.81 17.31 -20.14
N ASP A 27 48.30 17.40 -21.37
CA ASP A 27 47.60 17.52 -22.64
C ASP A 27 46.24 16.77 -22.77
N LEU A 28 45.16 17.53 -23.06
CA LEU A 28 43.99 17.04 -23.81
C LEU A 28 44.33 16.73 -25.29
N ALA A 29 45.60 16.44 -25.60
CA ALA A 29 46.07 16.11 -26.94
C ALA A 29 45.69 14.67 -27.29
N GLY A 30 44.42 14.49 -27.66
CA GLY A 30 43.90 13.28 -28.25
C GLY A 30 42.79 13.63 -29.24
N THR A 31 42.77 12.98 -30.40
CA THR A 31 41.59 12.99 -31.26
C THR A 31 40.57 12.04 -30.63
N TYR A 32 39.62 12.59 -29.86
CA TYR A 32 38.53 11.80 -29.33
C TYR A 32 37.56 11.46 -30.46
N PRO A 33 37.26 10.19 -30.72
CA PRO A 33 36.31 9.83 -31.76
C PRO A 33 34.95 10.45 -31.44
N SER A 34 34.41 11.22 -32.38
CA SER A 34 33.05 11.75 -32.26
C SER A 34 32.06 10.59 -32.09
N PRO A 35 31.07 10.70 -31.17
CA PRO A 35 30.05 9.67 -31.02
C PRO A 35 29.33 9.42 -32.34
N THR A 36 29.14 8.14 -32.69
CA THR A 36 28.44 7.78 -33.93
C THR A 36 26.93 7.92 -33.74
N PRO A 37 26.22 8.69 -34.57
CA PRO A 37 24.79 8.92 -34.41
C PRO A 37 23.94 7.76 -34.93
N TYR A 38 22.91 7.40 -34.18
CA TYR A 38 21.88 6.41 -34.55
C TYR A 38 20.49 6.94 -34.25
N THR A 39 19.62 6.92 -35.26
CA THR A 39 18.18 7.15 -35.09
C THR A 39 17.49 5.80 -34.90
N LEU A 40 16.85 5.63 -33.75
CA LEU A 40 16.05 4.47 -33.40
C LEU A 40 14.59 4.83 -33.70
N GLY A 41 13.98 4.18 -34.69
CA GLY A 41 12.64 4.52 -35.18
C GLY A 41 11.54 3.59 -34.66
N LYS A 42 11.89 2.53 -33.93
CA LYS A 42 10.93 1.47 -33.53
C LYS A 42 11.18 0.96 -32.12
N VAL A 43 10.09 0.53 -31.48
CA VAL A 43 10.11 -0.26 -30.23
C VAL A 43 9.93 -1.73 -30.60
N LEU A 44 10.93 -2.57 -30.34
CA LEU A 44 10.87 -4.03 -30.58
C LEU A 44 10.30 -4.78 -29.37
N LEU A 45 10.56 -4.27 -28.17
CA LEU A 45 10.11 -4.83 -26.92
C LEU A 45 9.84 -3.68 -25.95
N GLN A 46 8.76 -3.82 -25.21
CA GLN A 46 8.46 -3.04 -24.04
C GLN A 46 7.95 -4.00 -22.96
N ASN A 47 8.51 -3.91 -21.76
CA ASN A 47 8.06 -4.69 -20.62
C ASN A 47 8.14 -3.84 -19.35
N VAL A 48 7.17 -4.03 -18.45
CA VAL A 48 7.15 -3.38 -17.14
C VAL A 48 7.14 -4.46 -16.07
N GLN A 49 8.20 -4.51 -15.27
CA GLN A 49 8.29 -5.39 -14.11
C GLN A 49 8.03 -4.59 -12.83
N LYS A 50 7.07 -5.04 -12.02
CA LYS A 50 6.82 -4.49 -10.68
C LYS A 50 7.87 -5.02 -9.71
N ASN A 51 8.48 -4.12 -8.94
CA ASN A 51 9.36 -4.42 -7.82
C ASN A 51 8.79 -3.82 -6.53
N GLU A 52 9.29 -4.21 -5.36
CA GLU A 52 8.76 -3.76 -4.07
C GLU A 52 8.70 -2.22 -3.90
N LYS A 53 9.66 -1.49 -4.48
CA LYS A 53 9.80 -0.03 -4.29
C LYS A 53 9.83 0.79 -5.58
N SER A 54 9.77 0.15 -6.74
CA SER A 54 9.93 0.79 -8.04
C SER A 54 9.40 -0.09 -9.15
N ARG A 55 9.44 0.40 -10.39
CA ARG A 55 9.19 -0.41 -11.59
C ARG A 55 10.44 -0.46 -12.45
N THR A 56 10.73 -1.61 -13.04
CA THR A 56 11.74 -1.73 -14.09
C THR A 56 11.04 -1.69 -15.44
N ILE A 57 11.38 -0.70 -16.26
CA ILE A 57 10.84 -0.51 -17.60
C ILE A 57 11.93 -0.94 -18.59
N THR A 58 11.75 -2.11 -19.20
CA THR A 58 12.64 -2.62 -20.24
C THR A 58 12.18 -2.13 -21.60
N LEU A 59 13.05 -1.45 -22.33
CA LEU A 59 12.83 -1.04 -23.71
C LEU A 59 13.87 -1.65 -24.64
N GLN A 60 13.44 -2.08 -25.82
CA GLN A 60 14.34 -2.36 -26.94
C GLN A 60 14.01 -1.40 -28.09
N LEU A 61 14.88 -0.43 -28.32
CA LEU A 61 14.71 0.60 -29.33
C LEU A 61 15.61 0.30 -30.52
N ALA A 62 15.06 0.24 -31.73
CA ALA A 62 15.77 -0.23 -32.91
C ALA A 62 15.76 0.74 -34.08
N THR A 63 16.79 0.65 -34.91
CA THR A 63 16.83 1.26 -36.25
C THR A 63 15.79 0.61 -37.17
N ASP A 64 15.32 1.33 -38.19
CA ASP A 64 14.21 0.91 -39.06
C ASP A 64 14.38 -0.44 -39.78
N GLY A 65 15.64 -0.87 -40.00
CA GLY A 65 16.00 -2.13 -40.66
C GLY A 65 15.67 -3.40 -39.87
N LEU A 66 15.22 -3.27 -38.61
CA LEU A 66 14.78 -4.39 -37.78
C LEU A 66 13.26 -4.40 -37.58
N THR A 67 12.69 -5.60 -37.51
CA THR A 67 11.26 -5.84 -37.18
C THR A 67 11.08 -6.64 -35.89
N THR A 68 12.08 -7.46 -35.54
CA THR A 68 12.22 -8.13 -34.23
C THR A 68 13.72 -8.18 -33.91
N PRO A 69 14.13 -8.55 -32.67
CA PRO A 69 15.55 -8.64 -32.32
C PRO A 69 16.38 -9.59 -33.20
N ASN A 70 15.73 -10.55 -33.89
CA ASN A 70 16.39 -11.56 -34.73
C ASN A 70 15.90 -11.55 -36.19
N ALA A 71 15.36 -10.43 -36.68
CA ALA A 71 14.90 -10.33 -38.07
C ALA A 71 15.30 -8.99 -38.71
N GLY A 72 16.07 -9.08 -39.81
CA GLY A 72 16.57 -7.94 -40.58
C GLY A 72 18.06 -7.67 -40.37
N THR A 73 18.51 -6.47 -40.76
CA THR A 73 19.87 -5.96 -40.52
C THR A 73 19.75 -4.55 -39.94
N GLY A 74 20.46 -4.29 -38.84
CA GLY A 74 20.38 -3.00 -38.15
C GLY A 74 20.95 -3.07 -36.74
N ASN A 75 20.60 -2.09 -35.92
CA ASN A 75 21.03 -2.03 -34.52
C ASN A 75 19.82 -1.86 -33.60
N TYR A 76 19.95 -2.35 -32.37
CA TYR A 76 19.02 -1.99 -31.31
C TYR A 76 19.73 -1.79 -29.97
N LEU A 77 19.16 -0.91 -29.15
CA LEU A 77 19.53 -0.68 -27.77
C LEU A 77 18.50 -1.36 -26.87
N ALA A 78 18.94 -2.32 -26.05
CA ALA A 78 18.18 -2.79 -24.91
C ALA A 78 18.55 -1.98 -23.67
N ILE A 79 17.57 -1.57 -22.87
CA ILE A 79 17.78 -0.80 -21.65
C ILE A 79 16.70 -1.03 -20.61
N ASP A 80 17.12 -1.16 -19.35
CA ASP A 80 16.25 -1.22 -18.17
C ASP A 80 16.26 0.14 -17.44
N PHE A 81 15.20 0.93 -17.62
CA PHE A 81 14.97 2.16 -16.87
C PHE A 81 14.27 1.87 -15.54
N VAL A 82 14.50 2.73 -14.55
CA VAL A 82 13.84 2.66 -13.23
C VAL A 82 12.75 3.72 -13.18
N GLY A 83 11.51 3.24 -13.24
CA GLY A 83 10.30 4.03 -13.10
C GLY A 83 9.80 4.08 -11.66
N ASP A 84 8.90 5.01 -11.41
CA ASP A 84 8.19 5.14 -10.14
C ASP A 84 7.25 3.95 -9.90
N ARG A 85 7.00 3.62 -8.63
CA ARG A 85 6.11 2.54 -8.23
C ARG A 85 4.65 2.82 -8.60
N LEU A 86 4.22 4.07 -8.47
CA LEU A 86 2.83 4.48 -8.74
C LEU A 86 2.57 4.76 -10.23
N ASN A 87 3.59 5.17 -10.97
CA ASN A 87 3.46 5.47 -12.39
C ASN A 87 3.84 4.27 -13.26
N SER A 88 2.88 3.75 -14.03
CA SER A 88 3.10 2.67 -15.00
C SER A 88 3.90 3.09 -16.24
N PHE A 89 4.42 4.32 -16.29
CA PHE A 89 5.06 4.92 -17.46
C PHE A 89 6.45 5.49 -17.15
N LEU A 90 7.26 5.70 -18.19
CA LEU A 90 8.58 6.29 -18.04
C LEU A 90 8.45 7.79 -17.71
N VAL A 91 8.99 8.21 -16.56
CA VAL A 91 8.91 9.59 -16.08
C VAL A 91 9.87 10.47 -16.88
N PRO A 92 9.45 11.67 -17.36
CA PRO A 92 10.36 12.61 -18.02
C PRO A 92 11.51 13.03 -17.10
N GLY A 93 12.73 13.10 -17.65
CA GLY A 93 13.90 13.46 -16.86
C GLY A 93 15.22 13.03 -17.47
N VAL A 94 16.28 13.20 -16.68
CA VAL A 94 17.63 12.73 -17.02
C VAL A 94 17.87 11.41 -16.29
N TYR A 95 18.26 10.39 -17.03
CA TYR A 95 18.58 9.07 -16.50
C TYR A 95 20.08 8.82 -16.53
N THR A 96 20.63 8.51 -15.37
CA THR A 96 22.04 8.13 -15.18
C THR A 96 22.14 6.67 -14.75
N ALA A 97 23.33 6.09 -14.80
CA ALA A 97 23.48 4.72 -14.35
C ALA A 97 23.27 4.61 -12.84
N ALA A 98 22.56 3.56 -12.42
CA ALA A 98 22.43 3.22 -11.01
C ALA A 98 23.81 2.95 -10.40
N ALA A 99 24.19 3.71 -9.37
CA ALA A 99 25.44 3.48 -8.63
C ALA A 99 25.43 2.11 -7.92
N ASN A 100 24.24 1.65 -7.51
CA ASN A 100 24.00 0.31 -6.98
C ASN A 100 22.86 -0.38 -7.76
N PRO A 101 23.17 -1.31 -8.68
CA PRO A 101 22.15 -2.02 -9.46
C PRO A 101 21.13 -2.81 -8.63
N SER A 102 21.46 -3.20 -7.40
CA SER A 102 20.56 -3.94 -6.51
C SER A 102 19.60 -3.03 -5.72
N ALA A 103 19.80 -1.71 -5.76
CA ALA A 103 18.95 -0.73 -5.12
C ALA A 103 18.90 0.57 -5.95
N PRO A 104 18.35 0.51 -7.19
CA PRO A 104 18.30 1.66 -8.07
C PRO A 104 17.17 2.63 -7.67
N SER A 105 17.34 3.91 -7.98
CA SER A 105 16.36 4.96 -7.73
C SER A 105 15.70 5.45 -9.03
N ILE A 106 14.56 6.12 -8.92
CA ILE A 106 13.91 6.80 -10.05
C ILE A 106 14.91 7.77 -10.70
N GLY A 107 14.91 7.82 -12.04
CA GLY A 107 15.93 8.55 -12.79
C GLY A 107 17.25 7.78 -12.94
N ASN A 108 17.26 6.48 -12.65
CA ASN A 108 18.36 5.60 -13.00
C ASN A 108 18.02 4.64 -14.15
N TYR A 109 19.04 4.19 -14.87
CA TYR A 109 18.99 2.95 -15.65
C TYR A 109 19.94 1.92 -15.03
N ILE A 110 19.60 0.64 -15.18
CA ILE A 110 20.35 -0.47 -14.59
C ILE A 110 21.38 -0.96 -15.61
N MET A 111 22.68 -0.85 -15.31
CA MET A 111 23.72 -1.48 -16.14
C MET A 111 23.77 -2.99 -15.91
N GLY A 112 24.11 -3.76 -16.94
CA GLY A 112 24.23 -5.21 -16.83
C GLY A 112 23.98 -5.94 -18.15
N ASP A 113 23.57 -7.20 -18.08
CA ASP A 113 23.37 -8.05 -19.25
C ASP A 113 22.16 -7.65 -20.12
N ASN A 114 21.25 -6.85 -19.56
CA ASN A 114 20.04 -6.35 -20.20
C ASN A 114 20.19 -4.94 -20.80
N THR A 115 21.22 -4.18 -20.40
CA THR A 115 21.49 -2.85 -20.94
C THR A 115 22.68 -2.93 -21.89
N CYS A 116 22.37 -3.17 -23.17
CA CYS A 116 23.35 -3.55 -24.18
C CYS A 116 23.00 -2.95 -25.55
N TRP A 117 24.03 -2.66 -26.32
CA TRP A 117 23.95 -2.38 -27.74
C TRP A 117 24.12 -3.66 -28.55
N TYR A 118 23.24 -3.88 -29.51
CA TYR A 118 23.27 -5.03 -30.40
C TYR A 118 23.37 -4.57 -31.85
N THR A 119 24.23 -5.24 -32.60
CA THR A 119 24.23 -5.18 -34.06
C THR A 119 23.75 -6.52 -34.60
N ILE A 120 22.78 -6.44 -35.49
CA ILE A 120 22.15 -7.59 -36.15
C ILE A 120 22.50 -7.55 -37.62
N ASP A 121 22.98 -8.66 -38.16
CA ASP A 121 23.20 -8.85 -39.58
C ASP A 121 22.47 -10.09 -40.07
N ASN A 122 21.56 -9.89 -41.02
CA ASN A 122 20.75 -10.93 -41.65
C ASN A 122 20.04 -11.85 -40.62
N GLY A 123 19.47 -11.26 -39.57
CA GLY A 123 18.74 -11.94 -38.51
C GLY A 123 19.60 -12.61 -37.44
N ALA A 124 20.93 -12.51 -37.51
CA ALA A 124 21.84 -13.02 -36.49
C ALA A 124 22.52 -11.88 -35.72
N VAL A 125 22.75 -12.08 -34.41
CA VAL A 125 23.55 -11.14 -33.60
C VAL A 125 24.99 -11.18 -34.09
N SER A 126 25.44 -10.10 -34.73
CA SER A 126 26.84 -9.95 -35.17
C SER A 126 27.74 -9.46 -34.03
N SER A 127 27.20 -8.61 -33.15
CA SER A 127 27.88 -8.15 -31.94
C SER A 127 26.91 -7.74 -30.84
N LYS A 128 27.38 -7.86 -29.60
CA LYS A 128 26.71 -7.41 -28.38
C LYS A 128 27.74 -6.73 -27.49
N PHE A 129 27.49 -5.48 -27.11
CA PHE A 129 28.34 -4.75 -26.17
C PHE A 129 27.52 -4.17 -25.03
N LYS A 130 28.00 -4.34 -23.79
CA LYS A 130 27.36 -3.72 -22.63
C LYS A 130 27.52 -2.20 -22.69
N VAL A 131 26.50 -1.48 -22.24
CA VAL A 131 26.67 -0.07 -21.91
C VAL A 131 27.44 0.02 -20.60
N THR A 132 28.51 0.81 -20.59
CA THR A 132 29.42 0.95 -19.43
C THR A 132 29.44 2.35 -18.84
N ASP A 133 28.91 3.35 -19.56
CA ASP A 133 28.65 4.70 -19.08
C ASP A 133 27.68 5.42 -20.04
N GLY A 134 27.11 6.54 -19.58
CA GLY A 134 26.30 7.42 -20.40
C GLY A 134 25.08 7.98 -19.70
N THR A 135 24.36 8.85 -20.40
CA THR A 135 23.14 9.48 -19.93
C THR A 135 22.04 9.41 -20.97
N PHE A 136 20.80 9.35 -20.49
CA PHE A 136 19.60 9.49 -21.32
C PHE A 136 18.80 10.72 -20.89
N PHE A 137 18.17 11.35 -21.86
CA PHE A 137 17.20 12.43 -21.70
C PHE A 137 15.88 11.93 -22.23
N VAL A 138 14.88 11.89 -21.36
CA VAL A 138 13.53 11.44 -21.67
C VAL A 138 12.58 12.62 -21.56
N THR A 139 11.85 12.89 -22.63
CA THR A 139 10.71 13.79 -22.60
C THR A 139 9.45 13.04 -23.03
N ARG A 140 8.30 13.52 -22.56
CA ARG A 140 6.98 12.99 -22.89
C ARG A 140 6.11 14.16 -23.32
N THR A 141 5.56 14.12 -24.52
CA THR A 141 4.73 15.22 -25.06
C THR A 141 3.24 14.98 -24.87
N ASN A 142 2.82 13.72 -24.73
CA ASN A 142 1.46 13.30 -24.34
C ASN A 142 1.51 11.88 -23.75
N ASP A 143 0.36 11.28 -23.49
CA ASP A 143 0.29 9.99 -22.77
C ASP A 143 1.05 8.84 -23.42
N SER A 144 1.31 8.86 -24.72
CA SER A 144 2.00 7.77 -25.43
C SER A 144 3.24 8.21 -26.19
N HIS A 145 3.49 9.52 -26.34
CA HIS A 145 4.55 10.01 -27.22
C HIS A 145 5.79 10.46 -26.45
N TYR A 146 6.93 9.88 -26.81
CA TYR A 146 8.20 10.05 -26.12
C TYR A 146 9.33 10.46 -27.05
N THR A 147 10.23 11.30 -26.53
CA THR A 147 11.57 11.49 -27.11
C THR A 147 12.59 10.97 -26.12
N ILE A 148 13.44 10.05 -26.58
CA ILE A 148 14.56 9.50 -25.80
C ILE A 148 15.84 9.78 -26.56
N SER A 149 16.79 10.47 -25.95
CA SER A 149 18.10 10.72 -26.54
C SER A 149 19.21 10.44 -25.54
N GLY A 150 20.41 10.12 -26.00
CA GLY A 150 21.51 9.82 -25.10
C GLY A 150 22.86 9.72 -25.78
N THR A 151 23.92 9.77 -24.98
CA THR A 151 25.29 9.45 -25.41
C THR A 151 25.83 8.36 -24.50
N LEU A 152 26.26 7.25 -25.09
CA LEU A 152 26.59 6.02 -24.38
C LEU A 152 28.01 5.56 -24.73
N LEU A 153 28.73 5.11 -23.72
CA LEU A 153 30.01 4.43 -23.85
C LEU A 153 29.80 2.92 -23.74
N LEU A 154 30.21 2.20 -24.78
CA LEU A 154 30.12 0.76 -24.84
C LEU A 154 31.39 0.09 -24.28
N GLU A 155 31.28 -1.19 -23.94
CA GLU A 155 32.38 -1.99 -23.37
C GLU A 155 33.62 -2.06 -24.28
N ASP A 156 33.43 -2.05 -25.60
CA ASP A 156 34.49 -1.98 -26.62
C ASP A 156 35.11 -0.59 -26.78
N LYS A 157 34.73 0.36 -25.92
CA LYS A 157 35.12 1.78 -25.94
C LYS A 157 34.56 2.58 -27.09
N PHE A 158 33.59 2.04 -27.83
CA PHE A 158 32.86 2.80 -28.84
C PHE A 158 31.83 3.72 -28.20
N MET A 159 31.69 4.93 -28.74
CA MET A 159 30.69 5.90 -28.29
C MET A 159 29.56 6.01 -29.31
N VAL A 160 28.33 5.84 -28.84
CA VAL A 160 27.12 5.99 -29.65
C VAL A 160 26.28 7.16 -29.15
N LYS A 161 25.69 7.91 -30.09
CA LYS A 161 24.68 8.92 -29.80
C LYS A 161 23.34 8.42 -30.34
N VAL A 162 22.37 8.23 -29.47
CA VAL A 162 21.07 7.68 -29.84
C VAL A 162 19.98 8.75 -29.78
N SER A 163 19.01 8.65 -30.68
CA SER A 163 17.77 9.42 -30.65
C SER A 163 16.60 8.54 -31.07
N TYR A 164 15.53 8.59 -30.29
CA TYR A 164 14.24 7.97 -30.55
C TYR A 164 13.15 9.04 -30.39
N GLU A 165 12.19 9.03 -31.30
CA GLU A 165 10.96 9.81 -31.20
C GLU A 165 9.83 8.93 -31.72
N GLY A 166 8.79 8.72 -30.90
CA GLY A 166 7.70 7.84 -31.29
C GLY A 166 6.78 7.47 -30.14
N GLU A 167 5.87 6.54 -30.43
CA GLU A 167 4.91 6.03 -29.45
C GLU A 167 5.49 4.89 -28.62
N ILE A 168 5.39 5.03 -27.29
CA ILE A 168 5.62 4.00 -26.29
C ILE A 168 4.33 3.88 -25.48
N ILE A 169 3.62 2.76 -25.64
CA ILE A 169 2.29 2.57 -25.05
C ILE A 169 2.46 1.71 -23.80
N PHE A 170 2.30 2.31 -22.64
CA PHE A 170 2.26 1.58 -21.38
C PHE A 170 0.85 1.06 -21.13
N GLU A 171 0.71 -0.26 -20.91
CA GLU A 171 -0.51 -0.79 -20.33
C GLU A 171 -0.62 -0.28 -18.90
N ILE A 172 -1.57 0.62 -18.66
CA ILE A 172 -1.88 1.10 -17.32
C ILE A 172 -2.79 0.06 -16.71
N ASP A 173 -2.24 -0.76 -15.80
CA ASP A 173 -3.10 -1.43 -14.82
C ASP A 173 -3.87 -0.32 -14.08
N PRO A 174 -5.22 -0.35 -14.06
CA PRO A 174 -5.97 0.57 -13.23
C PRO A 174 -5.46 0.39 -11.79
N PRO A 175 -5.19 1.49 -11.06
CA PRO A 175 -4.70 1.38 -9.70
C PRO A 175 -5.72 0.60 -8.87
N ALA A 176 -5.24 -0.47 -8.24
CA ALA A 176 -6.02 -1.26 -7.30
C ALA A 176 -5.93 -0.56 -5.94
N TYR A 177 -7.07 -0.10 -5.44
CA TYR A 177 -7.14 0.56 -4.15
C TYR A 177 -7.61 -0.41 -3.07
N THR A 178 -7.01 -0.27 -1.90
CA THR A 178 -7.47 -0.87 -0.65
C THR A 178 -7.82 0.23 0.35
N TYR A 179 -8.62 -0.08 1.38
CA TYR A 179 -8.87 0.86 2.47
C TYR A 179 -8.93 0.18 3.84
N ALA A 180 -8.44 0.87 4.87
CA ALA A 180 -8.62 0.47 6.27
C ALA A 180 -9.46 1.53 7.00
N ILE A 181 -10.33 1.11 7.93
CA ILE A 181 -11.18 2.01 8.72
C ILE A 181 -10.90 1.81 10.21
N GLU A 182 -10.53 2.90 10.88
CA GLU A 182 -10.56 3.02 12.34
C GLU A 182 -11.81 3.82 12.73
N VAL A 183 -12.58 3.31 13.70
CA VAL A 183 -13.78 3.99 14.21
C VAL A 183 -13.48 4.60 15.58
N SER A 184 -13.79 5.88 15.75
CA SER A 184 -13.69 6.59 17.02
C SER A 184 -14.89 7.49 17.26
N LYS A 185 -14.95 8.12 18.44
CA LYS A 185 -15.96 9.16 18.70
C LYS A 185 -15.53 10.51 18.10
N PRO A 186 -16.42 11.22 17.39
CA PRO A 186 -16.18 12.58 16.93
C PRO A 186 -16.36 13.58 18.08
N TYR A 187 -15.53 14.62 18.09
CA TYR A 187 -15.59 15.70 19.08
C TYR A 187 -15.57 17.07 18.40
N THR A 188 -16.30 18.02 18.97
CA THR A 188 -16.23 19.45 18.62
C THR A 188 -15.54 20.24 19.72
N TRP A 189 -14.99 21.38 19.33
CA TRP A 189 -14.40 22.33 20.27
C TRP A 189 -15.49 23.24 20.82
N THR A 190 -15.53 23.41 22.14
CA THR A 190 -16.34 24.47 22.75
C THR A 190 -15.69 25.83 22.51
N VAL A 191 -16.49 26.90 22.55
CA VAL A 191 -16.07 28.29 22.29
C VAL A 191 -14.93 28.76 23.22
N ASP A 192 -14.73 28.10 24.36
CA ASP A 192 -13.64 28.33 25.31
C ASP A 192 -12.31 27.62 24.96
N GLY A 193 -12.27 26.84 23.87
CA GLY A 193 -11.07 26.18 23.33
C GLY A 193 -10.43 25.13 24.24
N THR A 194 -11.10 24.73 25.33
CA THR A 194 -10.52 23.87 26.38
C THR A 194 -11.32 22.60 26.65
N ASN A 195 -12.57 22.50 26.17
CA ASN A 195 -13.39 21.31 26.33
C ASN A 195 -13.75 20.67 24.97
N PHE A 196 -13.78 19.33 24.97
CA PHE A 196 -14.22 18.53 23.83
C PHE A 196 -15.64 18.03 24.10
N THR A 197 -16.58 18.34 23.22
CA THR A 197 -17.96 17.84 23.32
C THR A 197 -18.17 16.74 22.29
N PRO A 198 -18.59 15.52 22.68
CA PRO A 198 -18.94 14.49 21.72
C PRO A 198 -20.07 14.96 20.79
N VAL A 199 -20.02 14.59 19.51
CA VAL A 199 -21.14 14.83 18.59
C VAL A 199 -22.15 13.68 18.78
N PRO A 200 -23.33 13.91 19.38
CA PRO A 200 -24.21 12.82 19.79
C PRO A 200 -24.78 12.04 18.60
N GLY A 201 -24.92 10.71 18.75
CA GLY A 201 -25.50 9.83 17.74
C GLY A 201 -24.64 9.69 16.48
N SER A 202 -23.35 9.97 16.58
CA SER A 202 -22.43 9.92 15.45
C SER A 202 -21.11 9.22 15.78
N GLN A 203 -20.47 8.66 14.75
CA GLN A 203 -19.13 8.09 14.82
C GLN A 203 -18.20 8.77 13.81
N LEU A 204 -16.91 8.75 14.09
CA LEU A 204 -15.84 9.19 13.20
C LEU A 204 -15.22 7.96 12.54
N ASN A 205 -15.25 7.91 11.21
CA ASN A 205 -14.57 6.89 10.43
C ASN A 205 -13.29 7.52 9.87
N LYS A 206 -12.14 7.02 10.32
CA LYS A 206 -10.82 7.37 9.80
C LYS A 206 -10.44 6.34 8.76
N ILE A 207 -10.51 6.72 7.49
CA ILE A 207 -10.31 5.84 6.36
C ILE A 207 -8.95 6.13 5.74
N THR A 208 -8.05 5.17 5.79
CA THR A 208 -6.79 5.22 5.02
C THR A 208 -7.02 4.49 3.71
N VAL A 209 -6.86 5.18 2.58
CA VAL A 209 -6.89 4.57 1.25
C VAL A 209 -5.46 4.34 0.78
N SER A 210 -5.18 3.15 0.30
CA SER A 210 -3.85 2.74 -0.15
C SER A 210 -3.89 2.22 -1.59
N SER A 211 -2.77 2.34 -2.30
CA SER A 211 -2.52 1.69 -3.59
C SER A 211 -1.23 0.89 -3.47
N GLU A 212 -1.29 -0.43 -3.67
CA GLU A 212 -0.15 -1.32 -3.42
C GLU A 212 0.48 -1.06 -2.03
N ASP A 213 -0.32 -1.02 -0.97
CA ASP A 213 0.12 -0.81 0.42
C ASP A 213 0.77 0.55 0.72
N ILE A 214 0.79 1.47 -0.24
CA ILE A 214 1.22 2.86 -0.04
C ILE A 214 -0.02 3.72 0.23
N PRO A 215 -0.09 4.45 1.37
CA PRO A 215 -1.16 5.40 1.62
C PRO A 215 -1.20 6.48 0.53
N VAL A 216 -2.38 6.62 -0.10
CA VAL A 216 -2.65 7.63 -1.12
C VAL A 216 -3.70 8.65 -0.66
N ALA A 217 -4.50 8.32 0.37
CA ALA A 217 -5.36 9.28 1.04
C ALA A 217 -5.68 8.90 2.50
N TYR A 218 -6.01 9.89 3.31
CA TYR A 218 -6.52 9.74 4.66
C TYR A 218 -7.75 10.63 4.83
N PHE A 219 -8.89 10.02 5.13
CA PHE A 219 -10.19 10.68 5.18
C PHE A 219 -10.84 10.50 6.53
N GLU A 220 -11.37 11.58 7.09
CA GLU A 220 -12.13 11.58 8.33
C GLU A 220 -13.58 11.94 8.01
N ILE A 221 -14.50 11.01 8.30
CA ILE A 221 -15.91 11.15 7.93
C ILE A 221 -16.78 10.89 9.14
N VAL A 222 -17.65 11.85 9.43
CA VAL A 222 -18.64 11.74 10.51
C VAL A 222 -19.92 11.13 9.94
N THR A 223 -20.33 9.98 10.46
CA THR A 223 -21.57 9.29 10.09
C THR A 223 -22.46 9.09 11.31
N GLU A 224 -23.68 8.58 11.10
CA GLU A 224 -24.48 8.02 12.20
C GLU A 224 -23.71 6.85 12.83
N GLU A 225 -24.01 6.51 14.09
CA GLU A 225 -23.43 5.33 14.75
C GLU A 225 -23.84 4.04 14.03
N ASN A 226 -22.88 3.15 13.79
CA ASN A 226 -23.05 1.86 13.13
C ASN A 226 -23.82 1.95 11.80
N PRO A 227 -23.34 2.74 10.83
CA PRO A 227 -24.04 2.91 9.56
C PRO A 227 -24.00 1.58 8.78
N ALA A 228 -25.12 1.23 8.14
CA ALA A 228 -25.17 0.04 7.29
C ALA A 228 -24.33 0.19 6.02
N LEU A 229 -24.16 1.42 5.53
CA LEU A 229 -23.34 1.79 4.37
C LEU A 229 -22.74 3.18 4.58
N LEU A 230 -21.56 3.43 4.01
CA LEU A 230 -20.90 4.75 4.00
C LEU A 230 -21.27 5.62 2.79
N SER A 231 -22.27 5.21 2.00
CA SER A 231 -22.70 5.95 0.81
C SER A 231 -23.25 7.33 1.17
N GLY A 232 -22.78 8.37 0.48
CA GLY A 232 -23.30 9.72 0.66
C GLY A 232 -22.47 10.81 0.00
N THR A 233 -23.02 12.03 0.01
CA THR A 233 -22.28 13.26 -0.31
C THR A 233 -21.97 13.97 0.98
N TYR A 234 -20.69 14.11 1.29
CA TYR A 234 -20.19 14.68 2.53
C TYR A 234 -19.59 16.06 2.24
N PRO A 235 -20.24 17.16 2.68
CA PRO A 235 -19.64 18.49 2.63
C PRO A 235 -18.44 18.58 3.57
N VAL A 236 -17.38 19.25 3.12
CA VAL A 236 -16.20 19.52 3.95
C VAL A 236 -16.58 20.52 5.04
N LYS A 237 -16.36 20.15 6.31
CA LYS A 237 -16.66 20.98 7.47
C LYS A 237 -15.46 21.05 8.42
N ALA A 238 -15.23 22.23 8.97
CA ALA A 238 -14.27 22.41 10.04
C ALA A 238 -14.70 21.64 11.30
N VAL A 239 -13.73 21.17 12.08
CA VAL A 239 -13.99 20.39 13.31
C VAL A 239 -14.89 21.14 14.30
N ASN A 240 -14.82 22.47 14.33
CA ASN A 240 -15.63 23.32 15.20
C ASN A 240 -17.05 23.59 14.66
N SER A 241 -17.40 23.10 13.47
CA SER A 241 -18.73 23.25 12.86
C SER A 241 -19.43 21.91 12.60
N LEU A 242 -18.98 20.84 13.27
CA LEU A 242 -19.66 19.54 13.24
C LEU A 242 -20.92 19.61 14.11
N GLU A 243 -22.10 19.49 13.47
CA GLU A 243 -23.40 19.58 14.13
C GLU A 243 -24.12 18.22 14.21
N GLY A 244 -23.54 17.18 13.60
CA GLY A 244 -24.11 15.84 13.50
C GLY A 244 -23.40 15.00 12.43
N ALA A 245 -23.99 13.85 12.11
CA ALA A 245 -23.58 13.00 11.00
C ALA A 245 -23.66 13.70 9.64
N GLY A 246 -22.90 13.21 8.66
CA GLY A 246 -22.92 13.69 7.27
C GLY A 246 -21.90 14.79 7.00
N ALA A 247 -20.71 14.71 7.60
CA ALA A 247 -19.63 15.68 7.37
C ALA A 247 -18.32 14.98 6.99
N PHE A 248 -17.57 15.61 6.09
CA PHE A 248 -16.18 15.28 5.80
C PHE A 248 -15.29 16.26 6.58
N VAL A 249 -14.42 15.75 7.45
CA VAL A 249 -13.64 16.60 8.35
C VAL A 249 -12.52 17.29 7.58
N GLN A 250 -12.48 18.62 7.70
CA GLN A 250 -11.50 19.48 7.07
C GLN A 250 -10.07 19.13 7.49
N GLY A 251 -9.18 19.00 6.52
CA GLY A 251 -7.73 18.87 6.73
C GLY A 251 -7.08 20.15 7.26
N GLN A 252 -6.08 19.99 8.11
CA GLN A 252 -5.28 21.10 8.63
C GLN A 252 -3.81 20.70 8.71
N TYR A 253 -2.96 21.63 8.27
CA TYR A 253 -1.54 21.65 8.51
C TYR A 253 -1.16 22.95 9.21
N MET A 254 -0.36 22.87 10.27
CA MET A 254 0.20 24.03 10.94
C MET A 254 1.63 23.75 11.35
N ASN A 255 2.56 24.57 10.87
CA ASN A 255 3.95 24.53 11.31
C ASN A 255 4.13 25.45 12.54
N LEU A 256 4.73 24.94 13.62
CA LEU A 256 4.96 25.69 14.86
C LEU A 256 6.35 26.35 14.94
N LEU A 257 7.11 26.37 13.84
CA LEU A 257 8.42 27.03 13.74
C LEU A 257 8.38 28.51 14.21
N TRP A 258 7.28 29.23 13.98
CA TRP A 258 7.09 30.61 14.44
C TRP A 258 7.00 30.77 15.97
N LEU A 259 6.69 29.70 16.70
CA LEU A 259 6.77 29.65 18.17
C LEU A 259 8.19 29.28 18.67
N GLY A 260 9.17 29.17 17.76
CA GLY A 260 10.52 28.72 18.08
C GLY A 260 10.60 27.21 18.35
N ILE A 261 9.55 26.46 18.03
CA ILE A 261 9.49 25.01 18.21
C ILE A 261 9.91 24.38 16.88
N VAL A 262 11.13 23.87 16.85
CA VAL A 262 11.71 23.20 15.68
C VAL A 262 11.08 21.81 15.55
N ASP A 263 10.81 21.38 14.32
CA ASP A 263 10.32 20.04 13.97
C ASP A 263 8.95 19.64 14.53
N MET A 264 8.08 20.60 14.89
CA MET A 264 6.69 20.33 15.24
C MET A 264 5.72 20.89 14.19
N ALA A 265 5.05 19.98 13.49
CA ALA A 265 3.88 20.26 12.67
C ALA A 265 2.65 19.58 13.29
N ILE A 266 1.51 20.29 13.29
CA ILE A 266 0.22 19.73 13.63
C ILE A 266 -0.46 19.37 12.31
N GLU A 267 -0.80 18.09 12.16
CA GLU A 267 -1.58 17.56 11.05
C GLU A 267 -2.86 16.94 11.59
N SER A 268 -4.00 17.23 10.98
CA SER A 268 -5.28 16.63 11.36
C SER A 268 -6.28 16.66 10.21
N GLY A 269 -7.36 15.88 10.34
CA GLY A 269 -8.44 15.84 9.35
C GLY A 269 -8.03 15.20 8.03
N SER A 270 -8.77 15.52 6.97
CA SER A 270 -8.67 14.79 5.71
C SER A 270 -7.66 15.39 4.72
N TYR A 271 -6.87 14.52 4.07
CA TYR A 271 -5.89 14.90 3.05
C TYR A 271 -5.64 13.75 2.07
N TYR A 272 -5.03 14.06 0.93
CA TYR A 272 -4.53 13.06 -0.02
C TYR A 272 -3.08 13.35 -0.41
N TRP A 273 -2.40 12.38 -1.01
CA TRP A 273 -1.04 12.56 -1.50
C TRP A 273 -1.04 12.89 -3.00
N ASP A 274 -0.33 13.94 -3.37
CA ASP A 274 0.08 14.25 -4.74
C ASP A 274 1.60 14.10 -4.85
N GLY A 275 2.04 12.95 -5.37
CA GLY A 275 3.42 12.49 -5.21
C GLY A 275 3.80 12.37 -3.74
N GLU A 276 4.86 13.06 -3.31
CA GLU A 276 5.32 13.07 -1.93
C GLU A 276 4.63 14.14 -1.06
N THR A 277 3.77 14.98 -1.64
CA THR A 277 3.17 16.12 -0.96
C THR A 277 1.77 15.81 -0.44
N LYS A 278 1.50 16.14 0.84
CA LYS A 278 0.14 16.07 1.40
C LYS A 278 -0.69 17.29 1.01
N MET A 279 -1.88 17.03 0.50
CA MET A 279 -2.87 17.99 0.05
C MET A 279 -4.03 18.00 1.04
N PHE A 280 -4.01 18.95 1.99
CA PHE A 280 -5.03 19.05 3.04
C PHE A 280 -6.33 19.67 2.51
N ILE A 281 -7.45 18.93 2.60
CA ILE A 281 -8.73 19.31 2.00
C ILE A 281 -9.46 20.30 2.90
N ARG A 282 -9.68 21.52 2.40
CA ARG A 282 -10.27 22.65 3.15
C ARG A 282 -11.73 22.94 2.83
N ASP A 283 -12.18 22.65 1.61
CA ASP A 283 -13.52 22.99 1.16
C ASP A 283 -13.97 22.07 0.00
N GLY A 284 -15.27 22.02 -0.26
CA GLY A 284 -15.89 21.24 -1.33
C GLY A 284 -16.80 20.12 -0.81
N ASN A 285 -17.03 19.12 -1.67
CA ASN A 285 -17.84 17.94 -1.36
C ASN A 285 -17.10 16.68 -1.80
N ILE A 286 -17.18 15.65 -0.97
CA ILE A 286 -16.70 14.30 -1.28
C ILE A 286 -17.91 13.38 -1.41
N ASN A 287 -18.04 12.73 -2.56
CA ASN A 287 -19.02 11.68 -2.77
C ASN A 287 -18.37 10.32 -2.50
N ILE A 288 -19.05 9.52 -1.69
CA ILE A 288 -18.67 8.14 -1.39
C ILE A 288 -19.79 7.25 -1.91
N ALA A 289 -19.43 6.30 -2.76
CA ALA A 289 -20.30 5.21 -3.15
C ALA A 289 -19.82 3.94 -2.44
N ASP A 290 -20.71 3.30 -1.69
CA ASP A 290 -20.46 2.04 -0.99
C ASP A 290 -21.32 0.95 -1.61
N ASN A 291 -20.68 0.01 -2.31
CA ASN A 291 -21.31 -1.14 -2.94
C ASN A 291 -20.99 -2.42 -2.17
N GLY A 292 -21.49 -2.51 -0.94
CA GLY A 292 -21.32 -3.69 -0.08
C GLY A 292 -19.88 -3.85 0.44
N GLY A 293 -19.28 -2.75 0.90
CA GLY A 293 -17.90 -2.71 1.39
C GLY A 293 -16.86 -2.44 0.29
N THR A 294 -17.28 -2.20 -0.95
CA THR A 294 -16.39 -1.63 -1.98
C THR A 294 -16.67 -0.13 -2.09
N LEU A 295 -15.67 0.69 -1.78
CA LEU A 295 -15.80 2.14 -1.67
C LEU A 295 -15.22 2.86 -2.90
N SER A 296 -15.94 3.84 -3.40
CA SER A 296 -15.43 4.81 -4.38
C SER A 296 -15.54 6.22 -3.82
N PHE A 297 -14.42 6.96 -3.84
CA PHE A 297 -14.31 8.33 -3.36
C PHE A 297 -14.11 9.27 -4.55
N THR A 298 -14.98 10.26 -4.69
CA THR A 298 -14.88 11.27 -5.75
C THR A 298 -15.09 12.68 -5.23
N GLY A 299 -14.22 13.58 -5.64
CA GLY A 299 -14.30 15.00 -5.30
C GLY A 299 -13.56 15.81 -6.35
N ASN A 300 -14.15 16.93 -6.79
CA ASN A 300 -13.55 17.82 -7.78
C ASN A 300 -13.80 19.26 -7.33
N GLY A 301 -12.91 20.18 -7.69
CA GLY A 301 -13.03 21.56 -7.24
C GLY A 301 -12.72 21.74 -5.75
N LEU A 302 -11.92 20.86 -5.15
CA LEU A 302 -11.65 20.87 -3.72
C LEU A 302 -10.73 22.04 -3.36
N GLY A 303 -11.08 22.79 -2.32
CA GLY A 303 -10.15 23.77 -1.74
C GLY A 303 -9.02 23.03 -1.03
N ILE A 304 -7.76 23.31 -1.36
CA ILE A 304 -6.59 22.69 -0.73
C ILE A 304 -5.81 23.74 0.04
N GLN A 305 -5.38 23.45 1.27
CA GLN A 305 -4.58 24.38 2.06
C GLN A 305 -3.26 24.69 1.36
N ASP A 306 -2.93 25.99 1.25
CA ASP A 306 -1.60 26.41 0.83
C ASP A 306 -0.62 26.32 2.01
N ILE A 307 0.25 25.31 1.99
CA ILE A 307 1.26 25.10 3.03
C ILE A 307 2.61 25.77 2.70
N SER A 308 2.74 26.44 1.55
CA SER A 308 3.95 27.15 1.16
C SER A 308 4.11 28.50 1.85
N THR A 309 3.00 29.05 2.36
CA THR A 309 2.98 30.29 3.13
C THR A 309 2.87 29.92 4.60
N GLU A 310 3.98 30.05 5.34
CA GLU A 310 4.17 29.57 6.72
C GLU A 310 3.17 30.11 7.78
N MET A 311 2.12 30.85 7.39
CA MET A 311 1.14 31.47 8.29
C MET A 311 -0.29 31.63 7.74
N GLU A 312 -0.59 31.39 6.46
CA GLU A 312 -1.92 31.69 5.93
C GLU A 312 -2.82 30.46 5.82
N PHE A 313 -4.03 30.56 6.39
CA PHE A 313 -5.14 29.61 6.19
C PHE A 313 -5.74 29.68 4.76
N GLY A 314 -4.94 30.13 3.79
CA GLY A 314 -5.32 30.30 2.40
C GLY A 314 -5.44 28.97 1.66
N ASN A 315 -6.13 29.01 0.53
CA ASN A 315 -6.23 27.86 -0.37
C ASN A 315 -5.32 28.05 -1.58
N LEU A 316 -4.77 26.96 -2.10
CA LEU A 316 -4.02 26.95 -3.36
C LEU A 316 -4.88 27.46 -4.53
N PRO A 317 -4.26 28.12 -5.53
CA PRO A 317 -4.97 28.66 -6.69
C PRO A 317 -5.51 27.58 -7.65
N ALA A 318 -5.01 26.35 -7.55
CA ALA A 318 -5.50 25.20 -8.32
C ALA A 318 -6.43 24.34 -7.46
N PRO A 319 -7.63 23.97 -7.95
CA PRO A 319 -8.53 23.11 -7.21
C PRO A 319 -7.98 21.68 -7.15
N GLY A 320 -8.04 21.08 -5.96
CA GLY A 320 -7.73 19.68 -5.75
C GLY A 320 -8.83 18.75 -6.28
N SER A 321 -8.49 17.49 -6.45
CA SER A 321 -9.44 16.45 -6.83
C SER A 321 -9.03 15.11 -6.25
N VAL A 322 -10.01 14.28 -5.93
CA VAL A 322 -9.82 12.88 -5.55
C VAL A 322 -10.69 11.99 -6.44
N ASN A 323 -10.15 10.87 -6.87
CA ASN A 323 -10.85 9.89 -7.69
C ASN A 323 -10.29 8.49 -7.44
N TYR A 324 -10.68 7.91 -6.30
CA TYR A 324 -10.30 6.56 -5.90
C TYR A 324 -11.50 5.64 -6.15
N GLN A 325 -11.37 4.71 -7.08
CA GLN A 325 -12.50 3.89 -7.54
C GLN A 325 -12.34 2.44 -7.12
N ASN A 326 -13.42 1.82 -6.66
CA ASN A 326 -13.47 0.41 -6.29
C ASN A 326 -12.41 0.02 -5.25
N ALA A 327 -12.16 0.89 -4.27
CA ALA A 327 -11.33 0.55 -3.14
C ALA A 327 -12.00 -0.60 -2.38
N THR A 328 -11.31 -1.72 -2.30
CA THR A 328 -11.76 -2.86 -1.50
C THR A 328 -11.27 -2.68 -0.07
N PRO A 329 -11.91 -3.32 0.94
CA PRO A 329 -11.30 -3.34 2.26
C PRO A 329 -9.90 -3.90 2.08
N ALA A 330 -8.90 -3.26 2.67
CA ALA A 330 -7.61 -3.90 2.83
C ALA A 330 -7.91 -5.27 3.44
N SER A 331 -7.28 -6.32 2.92
CA SER A 331 -7.22 -7.63 3.57
C SER A 331 -6.71 -7.54 5.03
N ASP A 332 -6.24 -6.34 5.38
CA ASP A 332 -5.53 -5.91 6.56
C ASP A 332 -6.35 -4.78 7.20
N GLY A 333 -7.51 -5.14 7.76
CA GLY A 333 -8.12 -4.34 8.81
C GLY A 333 -7.18 -4.33 10.01
N GLY A 334 -6.15 -3.49 10.01
CA GLY A 334 -5.32 -3.19 11.18
C GLY A 334 -4.66 -4.38 11.89
N GLY A 335 -4.57 -5.54 11.25
CA GLY A 335 -3.78 -6.69 11.66
C GLY A 335 -3.46 -7.50 10.42
N ASP A 336 -2.20 -7.87 10.24
CA ASP A 336 -1.81 -8.90 9.28
C ASP A 336 -2.82 -10.06 9.36
N GLU A 337 -3.22 -10.65 8.23
CA GLU A 337 -4.01 -11.89 8.27
C GLU A 337 -3.29 -12.91 9.16
N ILE A 338 -3.86 -13.17 10.35
CA ILE A 338 -3.18 -14.00 11.34
C ILE A 338 -3.45 -15.45 10.98
N THR A 339 -2.44 -16.08 10.37
CA THR A 339 -2.49 -17.51 10.05
C THR A 339 -2.38 -18.34 11.32
N LEU A 340 -3.47 -19.00 11.67
CA LEU A 340 -3.55 -19.99 12.73
C LEU A 340 -3.08 -21.34 12.19
N ALA A 341 -2.40 -22.10 13.02
CA ALA A 341 -1.71 -23.34 12.61
C ALA A 341 -2.18 -24.57 13.40
N THR A 342 -2.49 -24.41 14.68
CA THR A 342 -2.70 -25.56 15.58
C THR A 342 -4.05 -25.49 16.26
N VAL A 343 -4.92 -26.46 15.99
CA VAL A 343 -6.12 -26.70 16.78
C VAL A 343 -5.71 -27.44 18.04
N PHE A 344 -5.83 -26.80 19.20
CA PHE A 344 -5.46 -27.42 20.49
C PHE A 344 -6.69 -27.85 21.29
N SER A 345 -7.89 -27.43 20.90
CA SER A 345 -9.15 -27.93 21.44
C SER A 345 -10.27 -27.79 20.41
N ALA A 346 -11.07 -28.83 20.24
CA ALA A 346 -12.31 -28.80 19.48
C ALA A 346 -13.31 -29.74 20.16
N SER A 347 -14.43 -29.20 20.65
CA SER A 347 -15.37 -29.96 21.49
C SER A 347 -16.81 -29.58 21.19
N ALA A 348 -17.74 -30.51 21.36
CA ALA A 348 -19.17 -30.25 21.30
C ALA A 348 -19.86 -30.49 22.66
N LEU A 349 -20.39 -29.44 23.27
CA LEU A 349 -21.19 -29.53 24.48
C LEU A 349 -22.67 -29.70 24.13
N ASP A 350 -23.31 -30.77 24.61
CA ASP A 350 -24.76 -30.94 24.52
C ASP A 350 -25.47 -30.02 25.52
N ASN A 351 -26.19 -29.01 25.00
CA ASN A 351 -26.86 -28.01 25.82
C ASN A 351 -28.10 -28.56 26.53
N SER A 352 -28.62 -29.73 26.13
CA SER A 352 -29.80 -30.36 26.76
C SER A 352 -29.53 -30.74 28.22
N LEU A 353 -28.28 -31.02 28.56
CA LEU A 353 -27.82 -31.29 29.93
C LEU A 353 -27.97 -30.08 30.86
N PHE A 354 -28.13 -28.89 30.30
CA PHE A 354 -28.27 -27.61 31.01
C PHE A 354 -29.62 -26.94 30.73
N GLY A 355 -30.60 -27.68 30.22
CA GLY A 355 -31.95 -27.18 29.93
C GLY A 355 -32.08 -26.37 28.64
N GLY A 356 -31.05 -26.36 27.79
CA GLY A 356 -31.07 -25.76 26.45
C GLY A 356 -31.41 -26.78 25.35
N SER A 357 -31.21 -26.38 24.09
CA SER A 357 -31.32 -27.26 22.93
C SER A 357 -30.09 -27.12 22.02
N GLY A 358 -29.81 -28.16 21.22
CA GLY A 358 -28.66 -28.20 20.33
C GLY A 358 -27.32 -28.33 21.06
N TYR A 359 -26.25 -27.94 20.36
CA TYR A 359 -24.88 -28.03 20.82
C TYR A 359 -24.22 -26.66 20.86
N THR A 360 -23.27 -26.49 21.77
CA THR A 360 -22.26 -25.44 21.68
C THR A 360 -20.97 -26.09 21.24
N VAL A 361 -20.55 -25.82 20.00
CA VAL A 361 -19.29 -26.34 19.46
C VAL A 361 -18.21 -25.29 19.68
N THR A 362 -17.19 -25.61 20.46
CA THR A 362 -16.08 -24.71 20.76
C THR A 362 -14.86 -25.11 19.97
N LEU A 363 -14.29 -24.18 19.20
CA LEU A 363 -13.01 -24.33 18.53
C LEU A 363 -11.98 -23.42 19.17
N LYS A 364 -10.80 -23.97 19.50
CA LYS A 364 -9.65 -23.20 19.96
C LYS A 364 -8.44 -23.49 19.11
N ILE A 365 -7.94 -22.44 18.46
CA ILE A 365 -6.93 -22.54 17.40
C ILE A 365 -5.87 -21.47 17.64
N ALA A 366 -4.59 -21.82 17.55
CA ALA A 366 -3.47 -20.93 17.83
C ALA A 366 -2.52 -20.77 16.63
N THR A 367 -1.76 -19.67 16.61
CA THR A 367 -0.65 -19.45 15.67
C THR A 367 0.49 -20.43 15.90
N GLY A 368 1.40 -20.53 14.92
CA GLY A 368 2.68 -21.20 15.13
C GLY A 368 3.45 -20.52 16.28
N GLY A 369 3.99 -21.32 17.21
CA GLY A 369 4.75 -20.81 18.36
C GLY A 369 3.98 -20.75 19.69
N VAL A 370 2.67 -21.03 19.68
CA VAL A 370 1.87 -21.19 20.89
C VAL A 370 1.55 -22.67 21.12
N THR A 371 1.73 -23.14 22.35
CA THR A 371 1.23 -24.44 22.80
C THR A 371 0.28 -24.24 23.96
N ALA A 372 -0.76 -25.07 24.04
CA ALA A 372 -1.75 -25.05 25.10
C ALA A 372 -1.97 -26.47 25.62
N THR A 373 -1.89 -26.65 26.93
CA THR A 373 -2.13 -27.94 27.59
C THR A 373 -3.31 -27.81 28.53
N SER A 374 -4.27 -28.72 28.47
CA SER A 374 -5.39 -28.76 29.42
C SER A 374 -4.86 -28.90 30.84
N ASN A 375 -5.42 -28.14 31.78
CA ASN A 375 -5.09 -28.23 33.20
C ASN A 375 -6.26 -28.81 34.02
N ASP A 376 -5.97 -29.15 35.29
CA ASP A 376 -6.94 -29.80 36.20
C ASP A 376 -8.16 -28.93 36.56
N MET A 377 -8.18 -27.65 36.14
CA MET A 377 -9.24 -26.69 36.43
C MET A 377 -10.17 -26.42 35.24
N SER A 378 -10.23 -27.33 34.26
CA SER A 378 -11.03 -27.16 33.03
C SER A 378 -10.59 -25.98 32.14
N GLY A 379 -9.36 -25.49 32.35
CA GLY A 379 -8.74 -24.43 31.55
C GLY A 379 -7.51 -24.92 30.80
N PHE A 380 -6.74 -23.99 30.24
CA PHE A 380 -5.50 -24.28 29.51
C PHE A 380 -4.32 -23.51 30.13
N THR A 381 -3.17 -24.17 30.21
CA THR A 381 -1.89 -23.51 30.44
C THR A 381 -1.21 -23.30 29.10
N PHE A 382 -0.89 -22.04 28.80
CA PHE A 382 -0.27 -21.63 27.55
C PHE A 382 1.26 -21.48 27.73
N SER A 383 2.00 -21.74 26.65
CA SER A 383 3.41 -21.37 26.57
C SER A 383 3.80 -20.90 25.17
N GLY A 384 4.88 -20.13 25.09
CA GLY A 384 5.42 -19.56 23.86
C GLY A 384 5.00 -18.11 23.59
N ASN A 385 4.96 -17.75 22.31
CA ASN A 385 4.59 -16.43 21.84
C ASN A 385 3.69 -16.54 20.60
N GLY A 386 2.65 -15.72 20.54
CA GLY A 386 1.74 -15.66 19.40
C GLY A 386 0.32 -15.39 19.85
N ASN A 387 -0.66 -15.84 19.07
CA ASN A 387 -2.07 -15.59 19.35
C ASN A 387 -2.89 -16.89 19.31
N TYR A 388 -4.09 -16.84 19.89
CA TYR A 388 -5.10 -17.86 19.72
C TYR A 388 -6.50 -17.25 19.64
N ILE A 389 -7.41 -18.00 19.03
CA ILE A 389 -8.83 -17.68 19.01
C ILE A 389 -9.61 -18.80 19.69
N SER A 390 -10.64 -18.44 20.45
CA SER A 390 -11.67 -19.34 20.96
C SER A 390 -13.00 -18.90 20.37
N LEU A 391 -13.70 -19.79 19.67
CA LEU A 391 -14.98 -19.52 19.03
C LEU A 391 -16.03 -20.52 19.50
N ASP A 392 -17.13 -20.00 20.04
CA ASP A 392 -18.27 -20.79 20.51
C ASP A 392 -19.42 -20.71 19.52
N PHE A 393 -19.64 -21.76 18.73
CA PHE A 393 -20.68 -21.83 17.72
C PHE A 393 -21.95 -22.46 18.30
N LYS A 394 -23.11 -21.85 18.04
CA LYS A 394 -24.40 -22.50 18.25
C LYS A 394 -24.73 -23.39 17.05
N SER A 395 -24.87 -24.69 17.32
CA SER A 395 -25.14 -25.70 16.30
C SER A 395 -26.34 -26.58 16.68
N ASP A 396 -27.00 -27.15 15.68
CA ASP A 396 -28.03 -28.18 15.86
C ASP A 396 -27.44 -29.59 16.03
N ALA A 397 -26.15 -29.76 15.73
CA ALA A 397 -25.42 -31.01 15.81
C ALA A 397 -24.06 -30.85 16.51
N ALA A 398 -23.45 -31.96 16.92
CA ALA A 398 -22.08 -32.02 17.45
C ALA A 398 -20.99 -31.73 16.39
N THR A 399 -21.34 -31.06 15.29
CA THR A 399 -20.50 -30.73 14.16
C THR A 399 -20.86 -29.35 13.61
N LEU A 400 -19.97 -28.77 12.80
CA LEU A 400 -20.23 -27.51 12.08
C LEU A 400 -20.53 -27.76 10.60
N THR A 401 -21.53 -27.05 10.09
CA THR A 401 -21.89 -27.02 8.67
C THR A 401 -21.18 -25.84 7.96
N PRO A 402 -20.85 -25.96 6.67
CA PRO A 402 -20.33 -24.82 5.91
C PRO A 402 -21.33 -23.65 5.89
N GLY A 403 -20.82 -22.43 6.02
CA GLY A 403 -21.65 -21.23 6.03
C GLY A 403 -20.95 -20.03 6.67
N THR A 404 -21.68 -18.92 6.75
CA THR A 404 -21.27 -17.71 7.47
C THR A 404 -22.01 -17.66 8.79
N TYR A 405 -21.26 -17.52 9.88
CA TYR A 405 -21.76 -17.42 11.24
C TYR A 405 -21.53 -16.00 11.75
N ASN A 406 -22.60 -15.30 12.11
CA ASN A 406 -22.47 -13.94 12.66
C ASN A 406 -22.18 -14.01 14.16
N VAL A 407 -21.35 -13.11 14.65
CA VAL A 407 -21.16 -12.95 16.09
C VAL A 407 -22.39 -12.26 16.67
N ALA A 408 -23.02 -12.92 17.65
CA ALA A 408 -24.22 -12.43 18.32
C ALA A 408 -24.05 -12.50 19.84
N ALA A 409 -24.69 -11.58 20.58
CA ALA A 409 -24.67 -11.60 22.03
C ALA A 409 -25.22 -12.93 22.59
N ASN A 410 -24.66 -13.40 23.71
CA ASN A 410 -24.99 -14.72 24.31
C ASN A 410 -26.50 -14.96 24.49
N GLU A 411 -27.24 -13.95 24.94
CA GLU A 411 -28.68 -14.06 25.19
C GLU A 411 -29.53 -14.12 23.92
N SER A 412 -28.96 -13.75 22.77
CA SER A 412 -29.64 -13.66 21.47
C SER A 412 -29.12 -14.65 20.42
N ALA A 413 -27.99 -15.30 20.68
CA ALA A 413 -27.35 -16.20 19.73
C ALA A 413 -28.25 -17.41 19.41
N ALA A 414 -28.49 -17.64 18.13
CA ALA A 414 -29.28 -18.75 17.60
C ALA A 414 -28.37 -19.77 16.89
N VAL A 415 -28.93 -20.92 16.51
CA VAL A 415 -28.21 -21.89 15.66
C VAL A 415 -27.76 -21.20 14.37
N GLY A 416 -26.46 -21.31 14.05
CA GLY A 416 -25.84 -20.58 12.95
C GLY A 416 -25.11 -19.31 13.37
N ASP A 417 -25.08 -18.96 14.66
CA ASP A 417 -24.30 -17.84 15.20
C ASP A 417 -23.04 -18.31 15.94
N VAL A 418 -22.09 -17.37 16.08
CA VAL A 418 -21.00 -17.43 17.05
C VAL A 418 -21.41 -16.61 18.28
N ILE A 419 -21.25 -17.17 19.46
CA ILE A 419 -21.54 -16.49 20.72
C ILE A 419 -20.43 -15.47 20.99
N ALA A 420 -20.77 -14.19 21.05
CA ALA A 420 -19.87 -13.13 21.50
C ALA A 420 -19.29 -13.47 22.88
N GLY A 421 -18.07 -13.02 23.16
CA GLY A 421 -17.51 -13.10 24.49
C GLY A 421 -18.39 -12.35 25.50
N TYR A 422 -18.29 -12.70 26.77
CA TYR A 422 -18.95 -12.00 27.88
C TYR A 422 -18.20 -12.21 29.19
N PRO A 423 -18.34 -11.32 30.19
CA PRO A 423 -17.63 -11.47 31.46
C PRO A 423 -17.93 -12.80 32.14
N ALA A 424 -16.91 -13.42 32.72
CA ALA A 424 -17.06 -14.65 33.48
C ALA A 424 -18.07 -14.47 34.62
N LEU A 425 -19.00 -15.42 34.74
CA LEU A 425 -20.01 -15.41 35.78
C LEU A 425 -19.47 -16.01 37.09
N PHE A 426 -20.22 -15.84 38.19
CA PHE A 426 -19.94 -16.45 39.50
C PHE A 426 -18.61 -16.04 40.15
N GLY A 427 -18.17 -14.81 39.94
CA GLY A 427 -16.95 -14.28 40.55
C GLY A 427 -15.66 -14.80 39.91
N GLY A 428 -15.75 -15.43 38.74
CA GLY A 428 -14.60 -15.72 37.89
C GLY A 428 -13.97 -14.44 37.33
N THR A 429 -12.68 -14.49 37.04
CA THR A 429 -11.94 -13.45 36.32
C THR A 429 -11.80 -13.85 34.85
N GLY A 430 -11.93 -12.89 33.93
CA GLY A 430 -11.78 -13.11 32.48
C GLY A 430 -13.11 -13.18 31.73
N TYR A 431 -13.09 -13.76 30.54
CA TYR A 431 -14.22 -13.83 29.62
C TYR A 431 -14.64 -15.28 29.35
N TRP A 432 -15.94 -15.49 29.19
CA TRP A 432 -16.56 -16.71 28.64
C TRP A 432 -17.04 -16.42 27.22
N GLY A 433 -17.44 -17.45 26.46
CA GLY A 433 -17.81 -17.29 25.05
C GLY A 433 -16.58 -17.18 24.14
N SER A 434 -16.73 -16.41 23.06
CA SER A 434 -15.64 -16.23 22.09
C SER A 434 -14.64 -15.15 22.51
N VAL A 435 -13.35 -15.45 22.39
CA VAL A 435 -12.24 -14.55 22.76
C VAL A 435 -11.11 -14.59 21.74
N TRP A 436 -10.39 -13.48 21.65
CA TRP A 436 -9.07 -13.42 21.04
C TRP A 436 -8.02 -13.31 22.14
N GLY A 437 -7.00 -14.17 22.12
CA GLY A 437 -5.97 -14.17 23.15
C GLY A 437 -4.57 -13.98 22.59
N THR A 438 -3.76 -13.20 23.30
CA THR A 438 -2.35 -12.96 22.99
C THR A 438 -1.48 -13.66 24.05
N VAL A 439 -0.51 -14.44 23.60
CA VAL A 439 0.47 -15.14 24.43
C VAL A 439 1.83 -14.46 24.28
N THR A 440 2.40 -13.98 25.37
CA THR A 440 3.75 -13.37 25.39
C THR A 440 4.55 -13.91 26.57
N GLY A 441 5.58 -14.69 26.30
CA GLY A 441 6.43 -15.29 27.32
C GLY A 441 5.63 -16.10 28.33
N ASP A 442 4.73 -16.96 27.82
CA ASP A 442 3.82 -17.82 28.58
C ASP A 442 2.68 -17.09 29.34
N ALA A 443 2.68 -15.76 29.35
CA ALA A 443 1.58 -14.95 29.89
C ALA A 443 0.46 -14.77 28.84
N VAL A 444 -0.79 -14.78 29.30
CA VAL A 444 -1.99 -14.66 28.44
C VAL A 444 -2.75 -13.39 28.77
N THR A 445 -3.17 -12.69 27.73
CA THR A 445 -4.15 -11.61 27.79
C THR A 445 -5.28 -11.95 26.83
N ASP A 446 -6.52 -11.95 27.33
CA ASP A 446 -7.71 -12.19 26.52
C ASP A 446 -8.46 -10.88 26.26
N ASP A 447 -8.95 -10.76 25.03
CA ASP A 447 -9.85 -9.71 24.57
C ASP A 447 -11.18 -10.33 24.13
N GLN A 448 -12.27 -9.68 24.53
CA GLN A 448 -13.62 -10.14 24.29
C GLN A 448 -13.97 -9.96 22.82
N VAL A 449 -14.46 -11.01 22.15
CA VAL A 449 -15.05 -10.86 20.81
C VAL A 449 -16.45 -10.26 20.95
N THR A 450 -16.66 -9.08 20.39
CA THR A 450 -17.91 -8.31 20.53
C THR A 450 -18.76 -8.31 19.26
N GLY A 451 -18.18 -8.60 18.10
CA GLY A 451 -18.87 -8.57 16.81
C GLY A 451 -18.09 -9.24 15.68
N GLY A 452 -18.63 -9.14 14.46
CA GLY A 452 -18.02 -9.68 13.24
C GLY A 452 -18.69 -10.97 12.72
N ALA A 453 -17.98 -11.70 11.86
CA ALA A 453 -18.47 -12.91 11.24
C ALA A 453 -17.35 -13.94 10.99
N VAL A 454 -17.72 -15.21 11.03
CA VAL A 454 -16.83 -16.34 10.75
C VAL A 454 -17.36 -17.11 9.54
N VAL A 455 -16.56 -17.19 8.50
CA VAL A 455 -16.85 -17.99 7.30
C VAL A 455 -16.19 -19.35 7.46
N LEU A 456 -16.97 -20.41 7.32
CA LEU A 456 -16.51 -21.78 7.38
C LEU A 456 -16.81 -22.50 6.08
N ALA A 457 -15.78 -23.06 5.46
CA ALA A 457 -15.88 -24.02 4.38
C ALA A 457 -15.34 -25.38 4.85
N LYS A 458 -15.87 -26.47 4.27
CA LYS A 458 -15.45 -27.83 4.61
C LYS A 458 -15.35 -28.68 3.35
N SER A 459 -14.25 -29.43 3.23
CA SER A 459 -14.03 -30.44 2.19
C SER A 459 -13.46 -31.70 2.83
N GLY A 460 -14.26 -32.76 2.91
CA GLY A 460 -13.91 -33.94 3.71
C GLY A 460 -13.75 -33.57 5.20
N ASP A 461 -12.60 -33.90 5.79
CA ASP A 461 -12.26 -33.58 7.18
C ASP A 461 -11.48 -32.25 7.33
N VAL A 462 -11.19 -31.59 6.21
CA VAL A 462 -10.47 -30.32 6.19
C VAL A 462 -11.46 -29.16 6.29
N TYR A 463 -11.21 -28.29 7.27
CA TYR A 463 -11.91 -27.04 7.49
C TYR A 463 -11.05 -25.88 6.96
N ALA A 464 -11.69 -24.93 6.29
CA ALA A 464 -11.13 -23.62 5.99
C ALA A 464 -12.00 -22.58 6.71
N ILE A 465 -11.40 -21.87 7.66
CA ILE A 465 -12.07 -20.92 8.54
C ILE A 465 -11.43 -19.55 8.32
N THR A 466 -12.26 -18.54 8.08
CA THR A 466 -11.87 -17.13 8.06
C THR A 466 -12.72 -16.40 9.09
N ALA A 467 -12.10 -15.95 10.18
CA ALA A 467 -12.74 -15.19 11.23
C ALA A 467 -12.40 -13.71 11.05
N ASN A 468 -13.41 -12.90 10.73
CA ASN A 468 -13.33 -11.44 10.70
C ASN A 468 -14.09 -10.93 11.92
N ILE A 469 -13.41 -10.76 13.04
CA ILE A 469 -14.02 -10.49 14.34
C ILE A 469 -13.65 -9.09 14.84
N THR A 470 -14.56 -8.49 15.60
CA THR A 470 -14.32 -7.24 16.34
C THR A 470 -14.12 -7.57 17.80
N THR A 471 -13.10 -6.98 18.41
CA THR A 471 -12.76 -7.08 19.83
C THR A 471 -12.84 -5.71 20.51
N GLU A 472 -12.59 -5.60 21.81
CA GLU A 472 -12.54 -4.28 22.46
C GLU A 472 -11.34 -3.44 21.99
N THR A 473 -10.23 -4.10 21.62
CA THR A 473 -9.00 -3.41 21.22
C THR A 473 -8.84 -3.24 19.71
N GLY A 474 -9.65 -3.90 18.88
CA GLY A 474 -9.61 -3.72 17.43
C GLY A 474 -10.32 -4.80 16.61
N ASN A 475 -10.23 -4.68 15.29
CA ASN A 475 -10.67 -5.72 14.36
C ASN A 475 -9.54 -6.71 14.09
N ILE A 476 -9.89 -7.98 13.93
CA ILE A 476 -8.92 -9.07 13.74
C ILE A 476 -9.41 -9.97 12.61
N THR A 477 -8.53 -10.23 11.66
CA THR A 477 -8.69 -11.25 10.63
C THR A 477 -7.78 -12.43 10.95
N ALA A 478 -8.37 -13.59 11.21
CA ALA A 478 -7.63 -14.81 11.48
C ALA A 478 -8.10 -15.94 10.55
N VAL A 479 -7.15 -16.68 9.98
CA VAL A 479 -7.43 -17.76 9.04
C VAL A 479 -6.86 -19.08 9.53
N TYR A 480 -7.56 -20.16 9.25
CA TYR A 480 -7.12 -21.52 9.51
C TYR A 480 -7.50 -22.41 8.33
N THR A 481 -6.57 -23.27 7.89
CA THR A 481 -6.91 -24.38 7.00
C THR A 481 -6.24 -25.65 7.51
N GLY A 482 -7.04 -26.67 7.81
CA GLY A 482 -6.53 -27.94 8.31
C GLY A 482 -7.62 -28.89 8.80
N GLU A 483 -7.20 -30.06 9.27
CA GLU A 483 -8.10 -31.08 9.80
C GLU A 483 -8.57 -30.71 11.22
N ILE A 484 -9.88 -30.83 11.46
CA ILE A 484 -10.48 -30.63 12.78
C ILE A 484 -11.27 -31.87 13.16
N THR A 485 -10.93 -32.48 14.30
CA THR A 485 -11.74 -33.52 14.93
C THR A 485 -12.44 -32.93 16.15
N ILE A 486 -13.76 -32.74 16.05
CA ILE A 486 -14.59 -32.26 17.16
C ILE A 486 -14.89 -33.46 18.07
N GLN A 487 -14.54 -33.33 19.35
CA GLN A 487 -14.70 -34.38 20.38
C GLN A 487 -15.99 -34.27 21.17
#